data_AF-A0A5N6JA75-F1
#
_entry.id   AF-A0A5N6JA75-F1
#
_cell.length_a   1.000
_cell.length_b   1.000
_cell.length_c   1.000
_cell.angle_alpha   90.00
_cell.angle_beta   90.00
_cell.angle_gamma   90.00
#
_symmetry.space_group_name_H-M   'P 1'
#
loop_
_entity.id
_entity.type
_entity.pdbx_description
1 polymer ?
#
loop_
_entity_poly.entity_id
_entity_poly.type
_entity_poly.pdbx_seq_one_letter_code
_entity_poly.pdbx_strand_id
1 'polypeptide(L)'
;MPPSRESMQNRGDDDEVCPVCKSSRYLNPDMRFLINPECYHKMCESCVDRIFSSGPANCPVATCHKTLRKNRFRKQTFEDINVEREVDIRRRVMQILNRREEEFDSKRAWDDFLEQREEIIANLVHGTDVAKTEADLQKYAQENMRSIRANQALEAQEASSFQARQTQEQELARLRREAVRQEYENERRELLAGREDVLSRLAAGRPGDAATIAREGQKVLLKKSSARRSEEDRIRQKQAALRNSDARKAGQSGITAADKAGDAGDTGLIKGLKRIKTPEPEKPYDPFGGMVPDKRDYYTLRDFYPSSYLDPIRQDTRMQAGGYDLREYYSRTLLEAFAGLGCFIDEEVSEREAANTDTAATEGAAIAAASTSPAGSA
;
A
#
# COMPACT_ATOMS: atom_id res chain seq x y z
N MET A 1 10.13 37.17 28.38
CA MET A 1 9.25 36.30 27.58
C MET A 1 9.18 36.88 26.18
N PRO A 2 9.29 36.08 25.11
CA PRO A 2 8.98 36.57 23.76
C PRO A 2 7.47 36.82 23.63
N PRO A 3 7.03 37.81 22.83
CA PRO A 3 5.60 38.02 22.57
C PRO A 3 5.01 36.84 21.78
N SER A 4 3.73 36.56 21.99
CA SER A 4 2.97 35.51 21.30
C SER A 4 2.99 35.72 19.78
N ARG A 5 3.24 34.65 19.01
CA ARG A 5 3.29 34.72 17.53
C ARG A 5 1.96 35.10 16.86
N GLU A 6 0.86 35.13 17.63
CA GLU A 6 -0.48 35.46 17.18
C GLU A 6 -0.66 36.96 16.84
N SER A 7 0.11 37.87 17.45
CA SER A 7 -0.11 39.32 17.31
C SER A 7 0.49 39.95 16.04
N MET A 8 0.90 39.16 15.04
CA MET A 8 1.53 39.64 13.80
C MET A 8 0.86 39.17 12.50
N GLN A 9 -0.29 38.49 12.57
CA GLN A 9 -0.98 37.96 11.38
C GLN A 9 -2.20 38.80 10.94
N ASN A 10 -2.86 39.54 11.83
CA ASN A 10 -4.05 40.33 11.50
C ASN A 10 -3.71 41.67 10.81
N ARG A 11 -3.25 41.62 9.54
CA ARG A 11 -3.13 42.80 8.64
C ARG A 11 -4.08 42.78 7.45
N GLY A 12 -5.01 41.82 7.39
CA GLY A 12 -6.10 41.74 6.40
C GLY A 12 -7.50 41.71 7.04
N ASP A 13 -7.63 42.13 8.30
CA ASP A 13 -8.78 41.84 9.17
C ASP A 13 -9.88 42.92 9.14
N ASP A 14 -9.71 43.97 8.31
CA ASP A 14 -10.52 45.20 8.34
C ASP A 14 -11.92 45.07 7.71
N ASP A 15 -12.15 44.09 6.83
CA ASP A 15 -13.40 43.94 6.06
C ASP A 15 -14.29 42.74 6.47
N GLU A 16 -13.98 42.01 7.55
CA GLU A 16 -14.84 40.92 8.06
C GLU A 16 -16.07 41.48 8.82
N VAL A 17 -17.01 42.03 8.05
CA VAL A 17 -18.30 42.55 8.52
C VAL A 17 -19.40 41.53 8.25
N CYS A 18 -20.17 41.13 9.27
CA CYS A 18 -21.30 40.24 9.03
C CYS A 18 -22.44 40.96 8.26
N PRO A 19 -22.96 40.41 7.15
CA PRO A 19 -23.99 41.08 6.35
C PRO A 19 -25.34 41.27 7.07
N VAL A 20 -25.61 40.51 8.13
CA VAL A 20 -26.89 40.55 8.87
C VAL A 20 -26.87 41.55 10.01
N CYS A 21 -25.86 41.49 10.90
CA CYS A 21 -25.78 42.35 12.09
C CYS A 21 -24.81 43.52 11.95
N LYS A 22 -24.02 43.58 10.86
CA LYS A 22 -22.99 44.60 10.58
C LYS A 22 -21.91 44.77 11.66
N SER A 23 -21.82 43.85 12.62
CA SER A 23 -20.73 43.84 13.60
C SER A 23 -19.46 43.31 12.94
N SER A 24 -18.38 44.08 13.05
CA SER A 24 -17.03 43.68 12.63
C SER A 24 -16.31 42.87 13.71
N ARG A 25 -15.31 42.11 13.29
CA ARG A 25 -14.40 41.37 14.19
C ARG A 25 -13.68 42.27 15.20
N TYR A 26 -13.33 43.48 14.78
CA TYR A 26 -12.66 44.50 15.60
C TYR A 26 -13.40 44.80 16.93
N LEU A 27 -14.73 44.77 16.93
CA LEU A 27 -15.52 45.13 18.11
C LEU A 27 -15.67 43.99 19.14
N ASN A 28 -15.52 42.73 18.72
CA ASN A 28 -15.56 41.55 19.60
C ASN A 28 -14.63 40.45 19.02
N PRO A 29 -13.38 40.35 19.49
CA PRO A 29 -12.39 39.40 18.95
C PRO A 29 -12.79 37.92 19.01
N ASP A 30 -13.66 37.56 19.96
CA ASP A 30 -14.14 36.19 20.16
C ASP A 30 -15.27 35.78 19.19
N MET A 31 -15.83 36.71 18.40
CA MET A 31 -16.84 36.37 17.40
C MET A 31 -16.22 35.58 16.25
N ARG A 32 -16.67 34.34 16.08
CA ARG A 32 -16.27 33.50 14.96
C ARG A 32 -17.21 33.65 13.78
N PHE A 33 -16.63 33.65 12.59
CA PHE A 33 -17.35 33.53 11.34
C PHE A 33 -17.49 32.06 10.94
N LEU A 34 -18.71 31.72 10.55
CA LEU A 34 -19.11 30.44 9.99
C LEU A 34 -19.40 30.62 8.50
N ILE A 35 -19.00 29.63 7.71
CA ILE A 35 -19.25 29.55 6.27
C ILE A 35 -20.04 28.27 6.00
N ASN A 36 -20.91 28.31 4.98
CA ASN A 36 -21.62 27.15 4.49
C ASN A 36 -21.12 26.78 3.07
N PRO A 37 -20.73 25.52 2.80
CA PRO A 37 -20.13 25.09 1.53
C PRO A 37 -21.08 25.20 0.31
N GLU A 38 -22.37 25.47 0.52
CA GLU A 38 -23.33 25.63 -0.57
C GLU A 38 -23.42 27.07 -1.10
N CYS A 39 -23.37 28.09 -0.22
CA CYS A 39 -23.48 29.51 -0.60
C CYS A 39 -22.14 30.27 -0.53
N TYR A 40 -21.15 29.81 0.24
CA TYR A 40 -19.91 30.55 0.52
C TYR A 40 -20.16 32.01 0.94
N HIS A 41 -20.90 32.22 2.03
CA HIS A 41 -21.08 33.53 2.66
C HIS A 41 -20.66 33.48 4.14
N LYS A 42 -19.87 34.47 4.57
CA LYS A 42 -19.42 34.62 5.97
C LYS A 42 -20.58 35.13 6.84
N MET A 43 -20.91 34.41 7.92
CA MET A 43 -21.96 34.79 8.88
C MET A 43 -21.46 34.64 10.32
N CYS A 44 -21.92 35.51 11.24
CA CYS A 44 -21.53 35.44 12.64
C CYS A 44 -22.22 34.25 13.36
N GLU A 45 -21.57 33.63 14.37
CA GLU A 45 -22.17 32.52 15.15
C GLU A 45 -23.59 32.87 15.65
N SER A 46 -23.78 34.04 16.28
CA SER A 46 -25.10 34.46 16.80
C SER A 46 -26.15 34.75 15.69
N CYS A 47 -25.70 35.04 14.48
CA CYS A 47 -26.54 35.26 13.30
C CYS A 47 -27.06 33.92 12.76
N VAL A 48 -26.15 32.94 12.67
CA VAL A 48 -26.46 31.56 12.27
C VAL A 48 -27.39 30.91 13.28
N ASP A 49 -27.11 31.08 14.58
CA ASP A 49 -27.97 30.57 15.64
C ASP A 49 -29.37 31.18 15.59
N ARG A 50 -29.52 32.50 15.41
CA ARG A 50 -30.83 33.13 15.37
C ARG A 50 -31.67 32.72 14.14
N ILE A 51 -31.06 32.66 12.96
CA ILE A 51 -31.77 32.44 11.70
C ILE A 51 -32.07 30.95 11.45
N PHE A 52 -31.15 30.04 11.80
CA PHE A 52 -31.29 28.61 11.49
C PHE A 52 -31.76 27.75 12.66
N SER A 53 -32.06 28.33 13.84
CA SER A 53 -32.73 27.59 14.93
C SER A 53 -34.24 27.45 14.72
N SER A 54 -34.87 28.31 13.92
CA SER A 54 -36.28 28.17 13.51
C SER A 54 -36.52 27.13 12.41
N GLY A 55 -35.46 26.48 11.91
CA GLY A 55 -35.52 25.46 10.86
C GLY A 55 -34.61 25.75 9.66
N PRO A 56 -34.73 24.98 8.57
CA PRO A 56 -33.97 25.22 7.34
C PRO A 56 -34.48 26.50 6.64
N ALA A 57 -33.74 27.59 6.79
CA ALA A 57 -34.01 28.88 6.14
C ALA A 57 -33.18 29.05 4.85
N ASN A 58 -33.56 30.01 4.01
CA ASN A 58 -32.72 30.50 2.92
C ASN A 58 -31.57 31.37 3.47
N CYS A 59 -30.49 31.50 2.69
CA CYS A 59 -29.46 32.47 2.99
C CYS A 59 -30.03 33.91 2.96
N PRO A 60 -29.71 34.79 3.94
CA PRO A 60 -30.24 36.16 3.99
C PRO A 60 -29.49 37.15 3.07
N VAL A 61 -28.50 36.70 2.30
CA VAL A 61 -27.74 37.52 1.35
C VAL A 61 -28.57 37.69 0.08
N ALA A 62 -28.75 38.93 -0.39
CA ALA A 62 -29.64 39.27 -1.50
C ALA A 62 -29.36 38.52 -2.83
N THR A 63 -28.16 37.97 -3.00
CA THR A 63 -27.73 37.20 -4.17
C THR A 63 -27.79 35.67 -4.00
N CYS A 64 -28.12 35.14 -2.81
CA CYS A 64 -28.18 33.70 -2.54
C CYS A 64 -29.54 33.30 -1.94
N HIS A 65 -30.31 32.48 -2.64
CA HIS A 65 -31.57 31.93 -2.13
C HIS A 65 -31.50 30.43 -1.81
N LYS A 66 -30.30 29.86 -1.74
CA LYS A 66 -30.12 28.43 -1.39
C LYS A 66 -30.59 28.18 0.05
N THR A 67 -31.24 27.04 0.28
CA THR A 67 -31.72 26.60 1.58
C THR A 67 -30.60 25.95 2.39
N LEU A 68 -30.31 26.50 3.57
CA LEU A 68 -29.17 26.09 4.40
C LEU A 68 -29.64 25.44 5.70
N ARG A 69 -28.80 24.57 6.27
CA ARG A 69 -29.04 23.87 7.54
C ARG A 69 -27.94 24.20 8.53
N LYS A 70 -28.30 24.41 9.80
CA LYS A 70 -27.38 24.74 10.91
C LYS A 70 -26.16 23.81 10.99
N ASN A 71 -26.36 22.49 10.86
CA ASN A 71 -25.28 21.50 11.00
C ASN A 71 -24.28 21.49 9.82
N ARG A 72 -24.55 22.19 8.71
CA ARG A 72 -23.63 22.31 7.56
C ARG A 72 -22.74 23.57 7.62
N PHE A 73 -22.86 24.40 8.65
CA PHE A 73 -21.95 25.52 8.87
C PHE A 73 -20.64 25.02 9.47
N ARG A 74 -19.52 25.44 8.87
CA ARG A 74 -18.15 25.10 9.26
C ARG A 74 -17.40 26.37 9.63
N LYS A 75 -16.44 26.28 10.54
CA LYS A 75 -15.52 27.39 10.85
C LYS A 75 -14.57 27.60 9.67
N GLN A 76 -14.40 28.86 9.29
CA GLN A 76 -13.44 29.26 8.27
C GLN A 76 -12.03 28.84 8.70
N THR A 77 -11.29 28.27 7.76
CA THR A 77 -9.90 27.79 7.90
C THR A 77 -8.90 28.64 7.13
N PHE A 78 -9.33 29.31 6.05
CA PHE A 78 -8.51 30.21 5.23
C PHE A 78 -9.22 31.55 5.07
N GLU A 79 -8.48 32.66 5.07
CA GLU A 79 -9.01 34.03 4.95
C GLU A 79 -9.78 34.24 3.62
N ASP A 80 -9.27 33.64 2.54
CA ASP A 80 -9.82 33.70 1.19
C ASP A 80 -10.91 32.67 0.90
N ILE A 81 -12.08 33.17 0.50
CA ILE A 81 -13.25 32.33 0.22
C ILE A 81 -13.16 31.54 -1.08
N ASN A 82 -12.34 32.00 -2.03
CA ASN A 82 -12.05 31.29 -3.27
C ASN A 82 -11.17 30.06 -3.00
N VAL A 83 -10.19 30.19 -2.09
CA VAL A 83 -9.34 29.07 -1.64
C VAL A 83 -10.16 28.03 -0.88
N GLU A 84 -11.09 28.44 -0.02
CA GLU A 84 -12.00 27.49 0.64
C GLU A 84 -12.87 26.71 -0.35
N ARG A 85 -13.39 27.39 -1.38
CA ARG A 85 -14.16 26.75 -2.46
C ARG A 85 -13.30 25.74 -3.23
N GLU A 86 -12.08 26.12 -3.61
CA GLU A 86 -11.14 25.23 -4.29
C GLU A 86 -10.78 24.01 -3.43
N VAL A 87 -10.50 24.20 -2.13
CA VAL A 87 -10.16 23.10 -1.21
C VAL A 87 -11.33 22.13 -1.02
N ASP A 88 -12.57 22.63 -0.90
CA ASP A 88 -13.75 21.77 -0.75
C ASP A 88 -14.12 21.06 -2.09
N ILE A 89 -13.92 21.70 -3.25
CA ILE A 89 -14.01 21.05 -4.58
C ILE A 89 -12.93 19.98 -4.73
N ARG A 90 -11.66 20.31 -4.51
CA ARG A 90 -10.53 19.38 -4.62
C ARG A 90 -10.70 18.19 -3.69
N ARG A 91 -11.17 18.39 -2.45
CA ARG A 91 -11.49 17.29 -1.52
C ARG A 91 -12.61 16.38 -2.05
N ARG A 92 -13.69 16.96 -2.60
CA ARG A 92 -14.78 16.18 -3.21
C ARG A 92 -14.27 15.34 -4.39
N VAL A 93 -13.50 15.95 -5.29
CA VAL A 93 -12.98 15.28 -6.48
C VAL A 93 -11.95 14.20 -6.10
N MET A 94 -11.04 14.48 -5.17
CA MET A 94 -10.09 13.48 -4.63
C MET A 94 -10.78 12.29 -3.96
N GLN A 95 -11.89 12.52 -3.24
CA GLN A 95 -12.66 11.45 -2.60
C GLN A 95 -13.34 10.51 -3.61
N ILE A 96 -13.69 11.02 -4.80
CA ILE A 96 -14.27 10.25 -5.91
C ILE A 96 -13.18 9.58 -6.76
N LEU A 97 -12.11 10.32 -7.11
CA LEU A 97 -10.99 9.87 -7.94
C LEU A 97 -9.83 9.33 -7.09
N ASN A 98 -10.13 8.44 -6.14
CA ASN A 98 -9.20 7.90 -5.15
C ASN A 98 -8.45 6.63 -5.64
N ARG A 99 -7.91 6.66 -6.86
CA ARG A 99 -7.03 5.57 -7.35
C ARG A 99 -5.61 5.75 -6.85
N ARG A 100 -4.89 4.63 -6.70
CA ARG A 100 -3.48 4.58 -6.28
C ARG A 100 -2.57 4.36 -7.50
N GLU A 101 -1.35 4.87 -7.45
CA GLU A 101 -0.30 4.60 -8.46
C GLU A 101 -0.10 3.09 -8.71
N GLU A 102 -0.24 2.27 -7.67
CA GLU A 102 -0.20 0.80 -7.75
C GLU A 102 -1.26 0.20 -8.68
N GLU A 103 -2.38 0.91 -8.92
CA GLU A 103 -3.45 0.50 -9.84
C GLU A 103 -3.17 0.87 -11.31
N PHE A 104 -2.02 1.45 -11.67
CA PHE A 104 -1.68 1.82 -13.06
C PHE A 104 -0.53 0.99 -13.64
N ASP A 105 -0.65 0.53 -14.89
CA ASP A 105 0.37 -0.30 -15.55
C ASP A 105 1.67 0.47 -15.82
N SER A 106 1.59 1.78 -16.02
CA SER A 106 2.74 2.64 -16.29
C SER A 106 2.66 3.95 -15.53
N LYS A 107 3.83 4.50 -15.16
CA LYS A 107 3.90 5.81 -14.50
C LYS A 107 3.31 6.93 -15.36
N ARG A 108 3.47 6.89 -16.69
CA ARG A 108 2.86 7.90 -17.59
C ARG A 108 1.34 7.90 -17.49
N ALA A 109 0.70 6.73 -17.44
CA ALA A 109 -0.75 6.63 -17.26
C ALA A 109 -1.23 7.19 -15.92
N TRP A 110 -0.41 7.08 -14.86
CA TRP A 110 -0.67 7.74 -13.58
C TRP A 110 -0.50 9.26 -13.67
N ASP A 111 0.58 9.75 -14.29
CA ASP A 111 0.82 11.18 -14.48
C ASP A 111 -0.31 11.81 -15.36
N ASP A 112 -0.70 11.17 -16.47
CA ASP A 112 -1.84 11.57 -17.34
C ASP A 112 -3.17 11.62 -16.56
N PHE A 113 -3.39 10.69 -15.61
CA PHE A 113 -4.57 10.67 -14.75
C PHE A 113 -4.56 11.80 -13.72
N LEU A 114 -3.38 12.16 -13.18
CA LEU A 114 -3.24 13.31 -12.30
C LEU A 114 -3.54 14.62 -13.04
N GLU A 115 -3.08 14.77 -14.29
CA GLU A 115 -3.41 15.92 -15.13
C GLU A 115 -4.92 16.03 -15.39
N GLN A 116 -5.57 14.93 -15.82
CA GLN A 116 -7.03 14.87 -16.01
C GLN A 116 -7.81 15.22 -14.73
N ARG A 117 -7.32 14.78 -13.56
CA ARG A 117 -7.93 15.12 -12.26
C ARG A 117 -7.84 16.62 -11.97
N GLU A 118 -6.68 17.24 -12.17
CA GLU A 118 -6.54 18.69 -11.96
C GLU A 118 -7.27 19.51 -13.04
N GLU A 119 -7.41 19.02 -14.27
CA GLU A 119 -8.26 19.63 -15.30
C GLU A 119 -9.74 19.66 -14.87
N ILE A 120 -10.27 18.55 -14.33
CA ILE A 120 -11.64 18.49 -13.77
C ILE A 120 -11.78 19.47 -12.59
N ILE A 121 -10.78 19.56 -11.71
CA ILE A 121 -10.78 20.51 -10.58
C ILE A 121 -10.77 21.96 -11.09
N ALA A 122 -9.90 22.31 -12.03
CA ALA A 122 -9.80 23.64 -12.61
C ALA A 122 -11.12 24.06 -13.28
N ASN A 123 -11.74 23.16 -14.04
CA ASN A 123 -13.04 23.41 -14.66
C ASN A 123 -14.14 23.70 -13.63
N LEU A 124 -14.22 22.92 -12.54
CA LEU A 124 -15.16 23.19 -11.44
C LEU A 124 -14.88 24.49 -10.67
N VAL A 125 -13.60 24.87 -10.50
CA VAL A 125 -13.19 26.10 -9.79
C VAL A 125 -13.48 27.35 -10.62
N HIS A 126 -13.16 27.33 -11.91
CA HIS A 126 -13.39 28.45 -12.83
C HIS A 126 -14.82 28.52 -13.37
N GLY A 127 -15.62 27.46 -13.21
CA GLY A 127 -17.00 27.40 -13.67
C GLY A 127 -17.15 27.11 -15.17
N THR A 128 -16.10 26.59 -15.81
CA THR A 128 -16.12 26.16 -17.21
C THR A 128 -16.69 24.74 -17.32
N ASP A 129 -17.73 24.59 -18.14
CA ASP A 129 -18.37 23.30 -18.47
C ASP A 129 -18.83 22.42 -17.29
N VAL A 130 -19.24 23.06 -16.19
CA VAL A 130 -19.66 22.42 -14.92
C VAL A 130 -20.66 21.27 -15.13
N ALA A 131 -21.57 21.42 -16.11
CA ALA A 131 -22.61 20.42 -16.38
C ALA A 131 -22.04 19.10 -16.95
N LYS A 132 -21.03 19.14 -17.82
CA LYS A 132 -20.41 17.92 -18.37
C LYS A 132 -19.48 17.29 -17.35
N THR A 133 -18.62 18.09 -16.70
CA THR A 133 -17.69 17.59 -15.68
C THR A 133 -18.42 16.93 -14.51
N GLU A 134 -19.53 17.51 -14.03
CA GLU A 134 -20.36 16.89 -13.00
C GLU A 134 -21.06 15.61 -13.50
N ALA A 135 -21.52 15.57 -14.75
CA ALA A 135 -22.11 14.35 -15.33
C ALA A 135 -21.07 13.22 -15.49
N ASP A 136 -19.84 13.52 -15.88
CA ASP A 136 -18.76 12.54 -16.03
C ASP A 136 -18.23 12.06 -14.67
N LEU A 137 -18.12 12.96 -13.68
CA LEU A 137 -17.92 12.60 -12.27
C LEU A 137 -19.01 11.65 -11.75
N GLN A 138 -20.27 11.89 -12.10
CA GLN A 138 -21.40 11.05 -11.67
C GLN A 138 -21.40 9.66 -12.34
N LYS A 139 -21.13 9.56 -13.65
CA LYS A 139 -20.95 8.27 -14.34
C LYS A 139 -19.82 7.48 -13.68
N TYR A 140 -18.66 8.11 -13.53
CA TYR A 140 -17.49 7.50 -12.92
C TYR A 140 -17.76 7.01 -11.49
N ALA A 141 -18.43 7.83 -10.66
CA ALA A 141 -18.78 7.47 -9.30
C ALA A 141 -19.77 6.30 -9.22
N GLN A 142 -20.68 6.15 -10.18
CA GLN A 142 -21.62 5.03 -10.26
C GLN A 142 -20.91 3.74 -10.68
N GLU A 143 -20.10 3.79 -11.75
CA GLU A 143 -19.34 2.66 -12.28
C GLU A 143 -18.31 2.14 -11.25
N ASN A 144 -17.61 3.05 -10.59
CA ASN A 144 -16.48 2.74 -9.71
C ASN A 144 -16.82 2.78 -8.21
N MET A 145 -18.10 2.82 -7.83
CA MET A 145 -18.53 2.88 -6.41
C MET A 145 -17.89 1.77 -5.54
N ARG A 146 -17.64 0.59 -6.12
CA ARG A 146 -17.02 -0.56 -5.41
C ARG A 146 -15.53 -0.35 -5.14
N SER A 147 -14.75 0.05 -6.15
CA SER A 147 -13.31 0.33 -6.00
C SER A 147 -13.08 1.56 -5.12
N ILE A 148 -13.88 2.61 -5.30
CA ILE A 148 -13.84 3.82 -4.46
C ILE A 148 -14.01 3.45 -2.98
N ARG A 149 -15.02 2.63 -2.64
CA ARG A 149 -15.27 2.18 -1.26
C ARG A 149 -14.15 1.28 -0.71
N ALA A 150 -13.60 0.38 -1.53
CA ALA A 150 -12.48 -0.47 -1.14
C ALA A 150 -11.22 0.36 -0.82
N ASN A 151 -10.87 1.31 -1.69
CA ASN A 151 -9.74 2.20 -1.50
C ASN A 151 -9.93 3.13 -0.28
N GLN A 152 -11.14 3.67 -0.05
CA GLN A 152 -11.47 4.43 1.16
C GLN A 152 -11.34 3.59 2.44
N ALA A 153 -11.72 2.31 2.40
CA ALA A 153 -11.56 1.41 3.55
C ALA A 153 -10.09 1.10 3.85
N LEU A 154 -9.26 0.90 2.82
CA LEU A 154 -7.81 0.72 2.96
C LEU A 154 -7.13 1.98 3.52
N GLU A 155 -7.47 3.16 2.97
CA GLU A 155 -6.95 4.45 3.47
C GLU A 155 -7.35 4.69 4.94
N ALA A 156 -8.60 4.39 5.32
CA ALA A 156 -9.05 4.48 6.70
C ALA A 156 -8.32 3.49 7.62
N GLN A 157 -8.07 2.26 7.16
CA GLN A 157 -7.31 1.25 7.91
C GLN A 157 -5.86 1.72 8.11
N GLU A 158 -5.17 2.16 7.06
CA GLU A 158 -3.81 2.70 7.13
C GLU A 158 -3.73 3.91 8.07
N ALA A 159 -4.64 4.88 7.93
CA ALA A 159 -4.70 6.05 8.81
C ALA A 159 -4.92 5.66 10.29
N SER A 160 -5.81 4.70 10.57
CA SER A 160 -6.02 4.20 11.93
C SER A 160 -4.78 3.50 12.50
N SER A 161 -4.05 2.74 11.66
CA SER A 161 -2.82 2.05 12.04
C SER A 161 -1.69 3.03 12.33
N PHE A 162 -1.60 4.12 11.56
CA PHE A 162 -0.64 5.19 11.76
C PHE A 162 -0.94 5.98 13.05
N GLN A 163 -2.20 6.32 13.30
CA GLN A 163 -2.62 6.96 14.55
C GLN A 163 -2.33 6.07 15.76
N ALA A 164 -2.66 4.78 15.69
CA ALA A 164 -2.36 3.82 16.76
C ALA A 164 -0.85 3.69 17.02
N ARG A 165 -0.02 3.76 15.98
CA ARG A 165 1.44 3.78 16.12
C ARG A 165 1.94 5.07 16.77
N GLN A 166 1.39 6.23 16.41
CA GLN A 166 1.70 7.50 17.05
C GLN A 166 1.28 7.54 18.53
N THR A 167 0.10 7.01 18.89
CA THR A 167 -0.33 6.96 20.29
C THR A 167 0.56 6.03 21.11
N GLN A 168 0.89 4.84 20.58
CA GLN A 168 1.85 3.93 21.23
C GLN A 168 3.23 4.58 21.44
N GLU A 169 3.74 5.33 20.46
CA GLU A 169 5.01 6.05 20.61
C GLU A 169 4.93 7.14 21.69
N GLN A 170 3.83 7.90 21.74
CA GLN A 170 3.59 8.90 22.78
C GLN A 170 3.43 8.28 24.17
N GLU A 171 2.73 7.15 24.30
CA GLU A 171 2.58 6.40 25.55
C GLU A 171 3.93 5.85 26.03
N LEU A 172 4.72 5.24 25.15
CA LEU A 172 6.07 4.78 25.48
C LEU A 172 6.99 5.95 25.88
N ALA A 173 6.89 7.11 25.21
CA ALA A 173 7.63 8.31 25.59
C ALA A 173 7.19 8.85 26.96
N ARG A 174 5.89 8.81 27.28
CA ARG A 174 5.33 9.17 28.58
C ARG A 174 5.80 8.22 29.69
N LEU A 175 5.70 6.90 29.48
CA LEU A 175 6.16 5.88 30.41
C LEU A 175 7.67 6.01 30.69
N ARG A 176 8.50 6.33 29.68
CA ARG A 176 9.93 6.64 29.88
C ARG A 176 10.15 7.86 30.78
N ARG A 177 9.36 8.94 30.61
CA ARG A 177 9.44 10.14 31.47
C ARG A 177 8.99 9.85 32.90
N GLU A 178 7.97 9.02 33.08
CA GLU A 178 7.48 8.58 34.39
C GLU A 178 8.51 7.67 35.09
N ALA A 179 9.13 6.72 34.36
CA ALA A 179 10.19 5.85 34.86
C ALA A 179 11.41 6.66 35.35
N VAL A 180 11.92 7.59 34.55
CA VAL A 180 13.07 8.46 34.95
C VAL A 180 12.75 9.28 36.20
N ARG A 181 11.49 9.72 36.39
CA ARG A 181 11.07 10.40 37.62
C ARG A 181 11.07 9.45 38.82
N GLN A 182 10.53 8.24 38.66
CA GLN A 182 10.50 7.23 39.72
C GLN A 182 11.91 6.76 40.11
N GLU A 183 12.81 6.60 39.14
CA GLU A 183 14.23 6.30 39.37
C GLU A 183 14.90 7.38 40.22
N TYR A 184 14.71 8.66 39.88
CA TYR A 184 15.22 9.80 40.67
C TYR A 184 14.62 9.87 42.08
N GLU A 185 13.32 9.64 42.23
CA GLU A 185 12.65 9.60 43.54
C GLU A 185 13.14 8.43 44.41
N ASN A 186 13.36 7.25 43.80
CA ASN A 186 13.91 6.09 44.49
C ASN A 186 15.37 6.30 44.89
N GLU A 187 16.23 6.81 44.01
CA GLU A 187 17.62 7.16 44.34
C GLU A 187 17.67 8.16 45.50
N ARG A 188 16.85 9.21 45.46
CA ARG A 188 16.73 10.18 46.56
C ARG A 188 16.28 9.52 47.87
N ARG A 189 15.32 8.60 47.83
CA ARG A 189 14.86 7.85 49.03
C ARG A 189 15.97 6.96 49.59
N GLU A 190 16.74 6.30 48.74
CA GLU A 190 17.82 5.41 49.16
C GLU A 190 19.02 6.16 49.74
N LEU A 191 19.32 7.37 49.24
CA LEU A 191 20.31 8.26 49.83
C LEU A 191 19.89 8.71 51.25
N LEU A 192 18.62 9.04 51.44
CA LEU A 192 18.07 9.38 52.75
C LEU A 192 18.10 8.18 53.71
N ALA A 193 17.60 7.01 53.29
CA ALA A 193 17.62 5.79 54.10
C ALA A 193 19.06 5.34 54.44
N GLY A 194 20.01 5.50 53.52
CA GLY A 194 21.43 5.25 53.78
C GLY A 194 22.03 6.21 54.81
N ARG A 195 21.62 7.48 54.81
CA ARG A 195 22.00 8.47 55.83
C ARG A 195 21.38 8.13 57.19
N GLU A 196 20.11 7.72 57.21
CA GLU A 196 19.38 7.34 58.43
C GLU A 196 19.95 6.07 59.08
N ASP A 197 20.31 5.05 58.31
CA ASP A 197 20.98 3.83 58.83
C ASP A 197 22.34 4.18 59.49
N VAL A 198 23.15 5.05 58.86
CA VAL A 198 24.41 5.52 59.46
C VAL A 198 24.15 6.33 60.74
N LEU A 199 23.15 7.22 60.76
CA LEU A 199 22.79 7.99 61.96
C LEU A 199 22.25 7.09 63.09
N SER A 200 21.46 6.08 62.76
CA SER A 200 20.91 5.09 63.72
C SER A 200 22.02 4.28 64.37
N ARG A 201 23.00 3.80 63.59
CA ARG A 201 24.20 3.12 64.11
C ARG A 201 25.07 4.00 64.99
N LEU A 202 25.21 5.29 64.65
CA LEU A 202 25.91 6.27 65.49
C LEU A 202 25.16 6.55 66.79
N ALA A 203 23.82 6.58 66.78
CA ALA A 203 23.00 6.79 67.97
C ALA A 203 22.97 5.57 68.92
N ALA A 204 23.08 4.35 68.38
CA ALA A 204 23.16 3.12 69.16
C ALA A 204 24.59 2.79 69.64
N GLY A 205 25.62 3.43 69.08
CA GLY A 205 27.04 3.22 69.41
C GLY A 205 27.49 3.93 70.68
N ARG A 206 28.62 3.49 71.26
CA ARG A 206 29.27 4.21 72.38
C ARG A 206 30.06 5.40 71.83
N PRO A 207 30.27 6.48 72.62
CA PRO A 207 30.90 7.71 72.14
C PRO A 207 32.35 7.55 71.62
N GLY A 208 33.06 6.47 71.98
CA GLY A 208 34.38 6.15 71.42
C GLY A 208 34.36 5.51 70.02
N ASP A 209 33.23 4.92 69.61
CA ASP A 209 33.14 4.09 68.40
C ASP A 209 32.69 4.87 67.14
N ALA A 210 32.38 6.16 67.27
CA ALA A 210 31.91 6.98 66.14
C ALA A 210 32.90 6.99 64.96
N ALA A 211 34.21 6.98 65.22
CA ALA A 211 35.27 7.00 64.21
C ALA A 211 35.54 5.64 63.55
N THR A 212 35.07 4.52 64.12
CA THR A 212 35.10 3.19 63.47
C THR A 212 33.81 2.99 62.66
N ILE A 213 32.66 3.30 63.25
CA ILE A 213 31.33 3.23 62.60
C ILE A 213 31.29 4.09 61.31
N ALA A 214 31.85 5.29 61.32
CA ALA A 214 31.92 6.14 60.12
C ALA A 214 32.76 5.52 58.98
N ARG A 215 33.91 4.90 59.30
CA ARG A 215 34.77 4.22 58.32
C ARG A 215 34.13 2.94 57.78
N GLU A 216 33.41 2.19 58.62
CA GLU A 216 32.65 1.02 58.18
C GLU A 216 31.46 1.41 57.30
N GLY A 217 30.71 2.45 57.67
CA GLY A 217 29.64 3.02 56.84
C GLY A 217 30.14 3.42 55.45
N GLN A 218 31.27 4.14 55.38
CA GLN A 218 31.89 4.53 54.11
C GLN A 218 32.34 3.30 53.28
N LYS A 219 32.88 2.26 53.93
CA LYS A 219 33.30 1.00 53.28
C LYS A 219 32.10 0.19 52.76
N VAL A 220 30.98 0.16 53.48
CA VAL A 220 29.72 -0.48 53.04
C VAL A 220 29.11 0.29 51.87
N LEU A 221 29.12 1.62 51.91
CA LEU A 221 28.57 2.48 50.86
C LEU A 221 29.39 2.37 49.56
N LEU A 222 30.72 2.32 49.66
CA LEU A 222 31.61 1.98 48.53
C LEU A 222 31.28 0.61 47.93
N LYS A 223 31.16 -0.45 48.74
CA LYS A 223 30.77 -1.79 48.25
C LYS A 223 29.41 -1.79 47.55
N LYS A 224 28.41 -1.07 48.09
CA LYS A 224 27.08 -0.93 47.50
C LYS A 224 27.14 -0.20 46.15
N SER A 225 27.95 0.86 46.03
CA SER A 225 28.17 1.56 44.76
C SER A 225 28.89 0.71 43.70
N SER A 226 29.88 -0.11 44.09
CA SER A 226 30.58 -1.00 43.14
C SER A 226 29.69 -2.13 42.63
N ALA A 227 28.83 -2.67 43.49
CA ALA A 227 27.86 -3.69 43.10
C ALA A 227 26.84 -3.14 42.08
N ARG A 228 26.33 -1.92 42.31
CA ARG A 228 25.40 -1.25 41.38
C ARG A 228 25.99 -1.02 40.00
N ARG A 229 27.20 -0.45 39.91
CA ARG A 229 27.86 -0.22 38.61
C ARG A 229 28.03 -1.52 37.83
N SER A 230 28.44 -2.60 38.50
CA SER A 230 28.58 -3.92 37.87
C SER A 230 27.24 -4.50 37.39
N GLU A 231 26.14 -4.26 38.10
CA GLU A 231 24.81 -4.70 37.71
C GLU A 231 24.25 -3.87 36.54
N GLU A 232 24.43 -2.55 36.57
CA GLU A 232 24.05 -1.61 35.52
C GLU A 232 24.77 -1.91 34.20
N ASP A 233 26.09 -2.13 34.23
CA ASP A 233 26.89 -2.55 33.07
C ASP A 233 26.39 -3.91 32.51
N ARG A 234 26.02 -4.85 33.39
CA ARG A 234 25.48 -6.17 32.99
C ARG A 234 24.09 -6.06 32.35
N ILE A 235 23.25 -5.11 32.79
CA ILE A 235 21.94 -4.82 32.18
C ILE A 235 22.14 -4.13 30.82
N ARG A 236 23.04 -3.15 30.75
CA ARG A 236 23.40 -2.44 29.51
C ARG A 236 23.92 -3.40 28.44
N GLN A 237 24.78 -4.35 28.81
CA GLN A 237 25.31 -5.36 27.89
C GLN A 237 24.21 -6.30 27.37
N LYS A 238 23.25 -6.69 28.22
CA LYS A 238 22.08 -7.48 27.79
C LYS A 238 21.16 -6.72 26.83
N GLN A 239 20.88 -5.44 27.08
CA GLN A 239 20.08 -4.62 26.17
C GLN A 239 20.77 -4.41 24.81
N ALA A 240 22.11 -4.24 24.80
CA ALA A 240 22.89 -4.14 23.56
C ALA A 240 22.84 -5.46 22.74
N ALA A 241 22.92 -6.61 23.40
CA ALA A 241 22.82 -7.91 22.74
C ALA A 241 21.45 -8.13 22.06
N LEU A 242 20.35 -7.76 22.73
CA LEU A 242 18.98 -7.89 22.18
C LEU A 242 18.78 -7.02 20.92
N ARG A 243 19.25 -5.77 20.92
CA ARG A 243 19.18 -4.89 19.75
C ARG A 243 19.94 -5.47 18.53
N ASN A 244 21.06 -6.16 18.77
CA ASN A 244 21.83 -6.81 17.70
C ASN A 244 21.16 -8.09 17.17
N SER A 245 20.34 -8.79 17.95
CA SER A 245 19.55 -9.93 17.44
C SER A 245 18.37 -9.48 16.58
N ASP A 246 17.68 -8.41 16.94
CA ASP A 246 16.52 -7.92 16.18
C ASP A 246 16.94 -7.39 14.80
N ALA A 247 18.06 -6.68 14.72
CA ALA A 247 18.64 -6.21 13.46
C ALA A 247 19.00 -7.34 12.47
N ARG A 248 19.31 -8.55 12.96
CA ARG A 248 19.61 -9.72 12.12
C ARG A 248 18.37 -10.44 11.61
N LYS A 249 17.22 -10.27 12.26
CA LYS A 249 15.98 -10.99 11.92
C LYS A 249 15.14 -10.27 10.86
N ALA A 250 15.35 -8.97 10.66
CA ALA A 250 14.63 -8.16 9.67
C ALA A 250 15.12 -8.35 8.22
N GLY A 251 16.28 -9.00 7.99
CA GLY A 251 16.90 -9.10 6.66
C GLY A 251 16.46 -10.29 5.80
N GLN A 252 15.47 -11.08 6.22
CA GLN A 252 15.18 -12.40 5.62
C GLN A 252 13.68 -12.67 5.48
N SER A 253 12.94 -11.76 4.85
CA SER A 253 11.53 -11.97 4.44
C SER A 253 11.15 -11.06 3.27
N GLY A 254 11.34 -11.55 2.04
CA GLY A 254 10.91 -10.87 0.82
C GLY A 254 11.39 -11.57 -0.45
N ILE A 255 10.56 -11.50 -1.50
CA ILE A 255 10.78 -11.97 -2.89
C ILE A 255 10.56 -13.47 -3.13
N THR A 256 9.38 -13.82 -3.69
CA THR A 256 9.21 -14.71 -4.86
C THR A 256 7.86 -14.43 -5.56
N ALA A 257 7.76 -14.88 -6.83
CA ALA A 257 6.59 -14.95 -7.72
C ALA A 257 6.20 -13.69 -8.53
N ALA A 258 6.51 -13.75 -9.84
CA ALA A 258 6.04 -12.85 -10.91
C ALA A 258 5.40 -13.66 -12.05
N ASP A 259 4.82 -12.96 -13.05
CA ASP A 259 3.86 -13.43 -14.07
C ASP A 259 2.49 -13.88 -13.48
N LYS A 260 1.41 -14.14 -14.23
CA LYS A 260 0.92 -13.57 -15.51
C LYS A 260 -0.56 -13.14 -15.35
N ALA A 261 -1.24 -12.61 -16.38
CA ALA A 261 -2.67 -12.26 -16.31
C ALA A 261 -3.38 -12.12 -17.67
N GLY A 262 -4.69 -12.37 -17.63
CA GLY A 262 -5.78 -11.75 -18.40
C GLY A 262 -7.08 -11.98 -17.58
N ASP A 263 -8.22 -11.31 -17.76
CA ASP A 263 -8.59 -10.14 -18.57
C ASP A 263 -9.87 -9.50 -17.96
N ALA A 264 -9.75 -8.37 -17.21
CA ALA A 264 -10.82 -7.39 -16.91
C ALA A 264 -10.21 -6.07 -16.38
N GLY A 265 -10.50 -4.85 -16.89
CA GLY A 265 -11.32 -4.38 -18.02
C GLY A 265 -10.99 -2.89 -18.32
N ASP A 266 -11.20 -2.40 -19.54
CA ASP A 266 -10.92 -0.99 -19.93
C ASP A 266 -12.17 -0.10 -19.80
N THR A 267 -12.04 1.08 -19.18
CA THR A 267 -13.12 2.08 -19.09
C THR A 267 -12.58 3.45 -19.46
N GLY A 268 -13.03 3.97 -20.60
CA GLY A 268 -12.37 5.04 -21.37
C GLY A 268 -12.28 6.44 -20.74
N LEU A 269 -12.58 6.60 -19.45
CA LEU A 269 -12.27 7.82 -18.70
C LEU A 269 -10.86 7.77 -18.08
N ILE A 270 -10.31 6.58 -17.78
CA ILE A 270 -8.96 6.46 -17.22
C ILE A 270 -8.18 5.39 -17.97
N LYS A 271 -7.16 5.83 -18.72
CA LYS A 271 -6.28 4.95 -19.48
C LYS A 271 -5.25 4.28 -18.56
N GLY A 272 -4.97 3.00 -18.80
CA GLY A 272 -3.80 2.32 -18.23
C GLY A 272 -3.94 1.77 -16.81
N LEU A 273 -5.14 1.35 -16.40
CA LEU A 273 -5.35 0.60 -15.14
C LEU A 273 -4.82 -0.84 -15.23
N LYS A 274 -4.06 -1.25 -14.20
CA LYS A 274 -3.70 -2.66 -13.96
C LYS A 274 -4.96 -3.50 -13.83
N ARG A 275 -5.10 -4.51 -14.69
CA ARG A 275 -6.20 -5.49 -14.59
C ARG A 275 -6.05 -6.35 -13.33
N ILE A 276 -7.04 -6.30 -12.44
CA ILE A 276 -7.04 -7.03 -11.16
C ILE A 276 -7.13 -8.54 -11.45
N LYS A 277 -6.12 -9.30 -11.02
CA LYS A 277 -6.13 -10.77 -11.10
C LYS A 277 -7.15 -11.33 -10.10
N THR A 278 -8.34 -11.68 -10.57
CA THR A 278 -9.21 -12.60 -9.81
C THR A 278 -8.57 -13.99 -9.87
N PRO A 279 -8.33 -14.68 -8.73
CA PRO A 279 -7.73 -16.02 -8.75
C PRO A 279 -8.65 -17.00 -9.49
N GLU A 280 -8.08 -17.83 -10.37
CA GLU A 280 -8.82 -18.89 -11.03
C GLU A 280 -9.40 -19.85 -9.97
N PRO A 281 -10.65 -20.32 -10.11
CA PRO A 281 -11.19 -21.36 -9.24
C PRO A 281 -10.35 -22.64 -9.41
N GLU A 282 -10.01 -23.28 -8.30
CA GLU A 282 -9.24 -24.53 -8.32
C GLU A 282 -9.91 -25.56 -9.23
N LYS A 283 -9.13 -26.12 -10.17
CA LYS A 283 -9.64 -27.12 -11.12
C LYS A 283 -10.15 -28.33 -10.33
N PRO A 284 -11.29 -28.93 -10.72
CA PRO A 284 -11.78 -30.15 -10.09
C PRO A 284 -10.69 -31.22 -10.05
N TYR A 285 -10.52 -31.85 -8.88
CA TYR A 285 -9.47 -32.85 -8.63
C TYR A 285 -9.60 -34.04 -9.59
N ASP A 286 -8.57 -34.25 -10.42
CA ASP A 286 -8.47 -35.42 -11.30
C ASP A 286 -7.77 -36.58 -10.58
N PRO A 287 -8.46 -37.70 -10.29
CA PRO A 287 -7.87 -38.84 -9.60
C PRO A 287 -6.79 -39.58 -10.40
N PHE A 288 -6.67 -39.36 -11.72
CA PHE A 288 -5.65 -39.99 -12.56
C PHE A 288 -4.52 -39.04 -12.99
N GLY A 289 -4.56 -37.76 -12.60
CA GLY A 289 -3.50 -36.80 -12.87
C GLY A 289 -3.14 -36.65 -14.36
N GLY A 290 -4.12 -36.76 -15.26
CA GLY A 290 -3.94 -36.71 -16.71
C GLY A 290 -3.65 -38.05 -17.40
N MET A 291 -3.43 -39.16 -16.67
CA MET A 291 -3.29 -40.49 -17.27
C MET A 291 -4.64 -41.07 -17.65
N VAL A 292 -4.98 -41.01 -18.94
CA VAL A 292 -6.19 -41.63 -19.49
C VAL A 292 -5.89 -43.07 -19.89
N PRO A 293 -6.56 -44.10 -19.30
CA PRO A 293 -6.42 -45.49 -19.74
C PRO A 293 -6.69 -45.63 -21.25
N ASP A 294 -5.95 -46.52 -21.91
CA ASP A 294 -5.96 -46.77 -23.36
C ASP A 294 -5.56 -45.61 -24.29
N LYS A 295 -5.26 -44.40 -23.77
CA LYS A 295 -4.69 -43.32 -24.60
C LYS A 295 -3.19 -43.54 -24.79
N ARG A 296 -2.76 -43.71 -26.04
CA ARG A 296 -1.35 -43.75 -26.45
C ARG A 296 -0.98 -42.41 -27.08
N ASP A 297 0.19 -41.86 -26.74
CA ASP A 297 0.53 -40.48 -27.11
C ASP A 297 0.83 -40.29 -28.60
N TYR A 298 1.42 -41.31 -29.24
CA TYR A 298 1.97 -41.20 -30.61
C TYR A 298 1.05 -41.71 -31.72
N TYR A 299 0.06 -42.56 -31.42
CA TYR A 299 -0.86 -43.09 -32.43
C TYR A 299 -2.22 -43.48 -31.84
N THR A 300 -3.27 -43.34 -32.66
CA THR A 300 -4.60 -43.87 -32.38
C THR A 300 -4.77 -45.24 -33.03
N LEU A 301 -5.03 -46.26 -32.23
CA LEU A 301 -5.33 -47.60 -32.73
C LEU A 301 -6.74 -47.63 -33.32
N ARG A 302 -6.89 -48.12 -34.56
CA ARG A 302 -8.21 -48.45 -35.13
C ARG A 302 -8.59 -49.89 -34.81
N ASP A 303 -9.87 -50.16 -34.65
CA ASP A 303 -10.42 -51.53 -34.46
C ASP A 303 -10.27 -52.45 -35.69
N PHE A 304 -9.92 -51.88 -36.84
CA PHE A 304 -9.75 -52.61 -38.09
C PHE A 304 -8.70 -51.92 -38.98
N TYR A 305 -7.74 -52.72 -39.44
CA TYR A 305 -6.85 -52.40 -40.54
C TYR A 305 -7.02 -53.50 -41.62
N PRO A 306 -7.37 -53.14 -42.86
CA PRO A 306 -7.61 -54.12 -43.92
C PRO A 306 -6.30 -54.80 -44.28
N SER A 307 -6.24 -56.13 -44.15
CA SER A 307 -5.07 -56.90 -44.56
C SER A 307 -5.44 -58.35 -44.87
N SER A 308 -5.03 -58.81 -46.05
CA SER A 308 -5.30 -60.16 -46.55
C SER A 308 -4.81 -61.30 -45.64
N TYR A 309 -3.86 -61.01 -44.75
CA TYR A 309 -3.35 -61.96 -43.77
C TYR A 309 -4.19 -62.06 -42.48
N LEU A 310 -4.76 -60.95 -41.99
CA LEU A 310 -5.51 -60.93 -40.72
C LEU A 310 -7.01 -61.12 -40.92
N ASP A 311 -7.55 -60.82 -42.09
CA ASP A 311 -8.97 -61.00 -42.41
C ASP A 311 -9.47 -62.46 -42.20
N PRO A 312 -8.71 -63.52 -42.55
CA PRO A 312 -9.08 -64.90 -42.21
C PRO A 312 -8.96 -65.20 -40.71
N ILE A 313 -7.92 -64.69 -40.04
CA ILE A 313 -7.64 -64.91 -38.61
C ILE A 313 -8.75 -64.31 -37.75
N ARG A 314 -9.36 -63.20 -38.19
CA ARG A 314 -10.54 -62.59 -37.55
C ARG A 314 -11.78 -63.49 -37.54
N GLN A 315 -11.89 -64.43 -38.48
CA GLN A 315 -13.04 -65.33 -38.62
C GLN A 315 -12.79 -66.72 -38.01
N ASP A 316 -11.53 -67.12 -37.81
CA ASP A 316 -11.19 -68.41 -37.21
C ASP A 316 -11.31 -68.38 -35.68
N THR A 317 -12.41 -68.95 -35.18
CA THR A 317 -12.70 -69.08 -33.75
C THR A 317 -11.64 -69.88 -32.98
N ARG A 318 -10.85 -70.72 -33.66
CA ARG A 318 -9.75 -71.48 -33.03
C ARG A 318 -8.61 -70.57 -32.59
N MET A 319 -8.33 -69.49 -33.32
CA MET A 319 -7.26 -68.55 -32.96
C MET A 319 -7.71 -67.59 -31.86
N GLN A 320 -8.97 -67.13 -31.88
CA GLN A 320 -9.53 -66.35 -30.78
C GLN A 320 -9.56 -67.14 -29.45
N ALA A 321 -9.94 -68.42 -29.50
CA ALA A 321 -9.91 -69.29 -28.31
C ALA A 321 -8.49 -69.53 -27.76
N GLY A 322 -7.45 -69.32 -28.57
CA GLY A 322 -6.03 -69.35 -28.17
C GLY A 322 -5.53 -68.08 -27.49
N GLY A 323 -6.38 -67.06 -27.28
CA GLY A 323 -6.00 -65.81 -26.64
C GLY A 323 -5.33 -64.79 -27.56
N TYR A 324 -5.43 -64.95 -28.88
CA TYR A 324 -4.87 -64.01 -29.85
C TYR A 324 -5.79 -62.80 -30.07
N ASP A 325 -5.44 -61.64 -29.49
CA ASP A 325 -6.15 -60.37 -29.74
C ASP A 325 -5.52 -59.59 -30.92
N LEU A 326 -6.37 -59.26 -31.89
CA LEU A 326 -6.02 -58.40 -33.03
C LEU A 326 -5.64 -56.99 -32.60
N ARG A 327 -6.25 -56.44 -31.54
CA ARG A 327 -5.91 -55.09 -31.04
C ARG A 327 -4.48 -55.02 -30.52
N GLU A 328 -4.05 -56.04 -29.76
CA GLU A 328 -2.67 -56.14 -29.30
C GLU A 328 -1.70 -56.28 -30.48
N TYR A 329 -2.01 -57.13 -31.46
CA TYR A 329 -1.21 -57.32 -32.67
C TYR A 329 -1.06 -56.02 -33.48
N TYR A 330 -2.16 -55.29 -33.73
CA TYR A 330 -2.10 -53.97 -34.38
C TYR A 330 -1.24 -53.00 -33.57
N SER A 331 -1.31 -53.05 -32.24
CA SER A 331 -0.56 -52.15 -31.38
C SER A 331 0.95 -52.45 -31.39
N ARG A 332 1.33 -53.74 -31.43
CA ARG A 332 2.72 -54.18 -31.52
C ARG A 332 3.32 -53.88 -32.89
N THR A 333 2.58 -54.16 -33.97
CA THR A 333 3.03 -53.90 -35.35
C THR A 333 3.14 -52.42 -35.67
N LEU A 334 2.23 -51.57 -35.16
CA LEU A 334 2.38 -50.11 -35.27
C LEU A 334 3.57 -49.61 -34.44
N LEU A 335 3.74 -50.09 -33.20
CA LEU A 335 4.92 -49.73 -32.39
C LEU A 335 6.22 -50.14 -33.09
N GLU A 336 6.30 -51.36 -33.61
CA GLU A 336 7.47 -51.89 -34.31
C GLU A 336 7.76 -51.15 -35.63
N ALA A 337 6.72 -50.78 -36.39
CA ALA A 337 6.89 -49.98 -37.60
C ALA A 337 7.39 -48.56 -37.30
N PHE A 338 6.85 -47.88 -36.28
CA PHE A 338 7.26 -46.52 -35.92
C PHE A 338 8.55 -46.46 -35.09
N ALA A 339 8.91 -47.51 -34.35
CA ALA A 339 10.19 -47.59 -33.64
C ALA A 339 11.32 -48.21 -34.50
N GLY A 340 10.98 -48.95 -35.55
CA GLY A 340 11.93 -49.59 -36.47
C GLY A 340 12.32 -48.71 -37.67
N LEU A 341 11.56 -47.67 -37.97
CA LEU A 341 11.99 -46.58 -38.85
C LEU A 341 12.90 -45.64 -38.05
N GLY A 342 14.21 -45.90 -38.10
CA GLY A 342 15.25 -45.15 -37.39
C GLY A 342 15.49 -43.74 -37.95
N CYS A 343 14.48 -42.87 -37.93
CA CYS A 343 14.60 -41.43 -38.10
C CYS A 343 14.45 -40.75 -36.73
N PHE A 344 15.57 -40.47 -36.07
CA PHE A 344 15.58 -39.64 -34.88
C PHE A 344 15.34 -38.19 -35.31
N ILE A 345 14.12 -37.69 -35.12
CA ILE A 345 13.72 -36.34 -35.53
C ILE A 345 14.62 -35.28 -34.88
N ASP A 346 15.11 -35.52 -33.66
CA ASP A 346 16.08 -34.63 -32.98
C ASP A 346 17.42 -34.52 -33.75
N GLU A 347 17.91 -35.62 -34.33
CA GLU A 347 19.13 -35.62 -35.15
C GLU A 347 18.89 -34.85 -36.46
N GLU A 348 17.82 -35.19 -37.19
CA GLU A 348 17.47 -34.56 -38.48
C GLU A 348 17.16 -33.05 -38.35
N VAL A 349 16.52 -32.63 -37.25
CA VAL A 349 16.31 -31.21 -36.93
C VAL A 349 17.63 -30.51 -36.58
N SER A 350 18.50 -31.14 -35.79
CA SER A 350 19.79 -30.54 -35.41
C SER A 350 20.72 -30.32 -36.61
N GLU A 351 20.77 -31.26 -37.56
CA GLU A 351 21.53 -31.12 -38.81
C GLU A 351 20.96 -29.99 -39.68
N ARG A 352 19.64 -29.87 -39.74
CA ARG A 352 18.96 -28.82 -40.52
C ARG A 352 19.16 -27.42 -39.92
N GLU A 353 19.19 -27.30 -38.59
CA GLU A 353 19.52 -26.03 -37.92
C GLU A 353 20.98 -25.63 -38.14
N ALA A 354 21.92 -26.59 -38.04
CA ALA A 354 23.34 -26.35 -38.31
C ALA A 354 23.61 -25.89 -39.76
N ALA A 355 22.97 -26.53 -40.75
CA ALA A 355 23.10 -26.15 -42.16
C ALA A 355 22.58 -24.73 -42.47
N ASN A 356 21.61 -24.23 -41.70
CA ASN A 356 21.06 -22.88 -41.85
C ASN A 356 21.97 -21.79 -41.24
N THR A 357 22.85 -22.14 -40.28
CA THR A 357 23.76 -21.15 -39.68
C THR A 357 24.94 -20.78 -40.56
N ASP A 358 25.46 -21.72 -41.38
CA ASP A 358 26.63 -21.48 -42.23
C ASP A 358 26.31 -20.61 -43.47
N THR A 359 25.08 -20.70 -43.99
CA THR A 359 24.60 -19.86 -45.11
C THR A 359 24.39 -18.42 -44.68
N ALA A 360 23.78 -18.20 -43.50
CA ALA A 360 23.59 -16.86 -42.94
C ALA A 360 24.92 -16.14 -42.62
N ALA A 361 25.94 -16.88 -42.17
CA ALA A 361 27.26 -16.33 -41.87
C ALA A 361 28.03 -15.87 -43.12
N THR A 362 27.86 -16.57 -44.25
CA THR A 362 28.58 -16.25 -45.50
C THR A 362 27.98 -15.06 -46.25
N GLU A 363 26.66 -14.87 -46.24
CA GLU A 363 26.02 -13.69 -46.83
C GLU A 363 26.36 -12.39 -46.06
N GLY A 364 26.39 -12.42 -44.73
CA GLY A 364 26.74 -11.26 -43.90
C GLY A 364 28.15 -10.72 -44.13
N ALA A 365 29.12 -11.61 -44.38
CA ALA A 365 30.51 -11.22 -44.65
C ALA A 365 30.68 -10.53 -46.01
N ALA A 366 29.94 -10.96 -47.04
CA ALA A 366 30.00 -10.37 -48.38
C ALA A 366 29.45 -8.93 -48.41
N ILE A 367 28.37 -8.66 -47.68
CA ILE A 367 27.73 -7.34 -47.61
C ILE A 367 28.63 -6.33 -46.89
N ALA A 368 29.31 -6.75 -45.81
CA ALA A 368 30.23 -5.88 -45.08
C ALA A 368 31.41 -5.40 -45.95
N ALA A 369 32.02 -6.30 -46.73
CA ALA A 369 33.18 -5.99 -47.57
C ALA A 369 32.90 -5.00 -48.71
N ALA A 370 31.67 -4.96 -49.23
CA ALA A 370 31.29 -4.04 -50.31
C ALA A 370 31.12 -2.58 -49.86
N SER A 371 31.00 -2.32 -48.55
CA SER A 371 30.59 -1.02 -48.00
C SER A 371 31.72 -0.02 -47.73
N THR A 372 32.99 -0.43 -47.82
CA THR A 372 34.15 0.30 -47.25
C THR A 372 35.22 0.76 -48.25
N SER A 373 34.83 1.07 -49.50
CA SER A 373 35.75 1.67 -50.50
C SER A 373 35.45 3.17 -50.74
N PRO A 374 36.42 4.08 -50.58
CA PRO A 374 36.20 5.52 -50.71
C PRO A 374 36.34 6.01 -52.16
N ALA A 375 35.35 6.75 -52.65
CA ALA A 375 35.42 7.42 -53.96
C ALA A 375 36.00 8.84 -53.83
N GLY A 376 37.11 9.11 -54.52
CA GLY A 376 37.74 10.43 -54.56
C GLY A 376 38.49 10.69 -55.86
N SER A 377 38.26 11.89 -56.42
CA SER A 377 39.02 12.56 -57.49
C SER A 377 39.25 11.84 -58.83
N ALA A 378 38.48 12.24 -59.84
CA ALA A 378 38.99 12.87 -61.08
C ALA A 378 37.90 13.77 -61.68
#